data_AF-A0A7X7DF09-F1
#
_entry.id   AF-A0A7X7DF09-F1
#
_cell.length_a   1.000
_cell.length_b   1.000
_cell.length_c   1.000
_cell.angle_alpha   90.00
_cell.angle_beta   90.00
_cell.angle_gamma   90.00
#
_symmetry.space_group_name_H-M   'P 1'
#
loop_
_entity.id
_entity.type
_entity.pdbx_description
1 polymer ?
#
loop_
_entity_poly.entity_id
_entity_poly.type
_entity_poly.pdbx_seq_one_letter_code
_entity_poly.pdbx_strand_id
1 'polypeptide(L)'
;MMTLNSMNPFSRTVAVAGALLALFLLAGTSDATINSSLQMQLGNPTSATVNPTNRSNYLVTRTVEALDFCDLLGVPRWASWDLTGSDIGSATRSSYFYTDTSLPSAFYRVKTADYTNSGYDRGHLCPSQDRTDTTANNKLVFFMSNIMPQTSENNQGPWARFEDYCQALAQTGNELLILCGPSAFTGSRIQPSGKVAIPGVTWKIVVVVPAGSGSAASRITTATRVISVKMPNVAGIRTTPWTNYITSAKQIQADTAYKFFSALSASIAEVLLAKVDGAATPVIRSFTPISGPVGTTVTINGSGLTGASSVKFNGKAAAFSVASAAKITATVPSGATSGSISIIAPGGLVTSSAKFTVSMTTTPSLPSIVSFSPASGAVGTTVTITGANFTGATSVKFNGTAAAFTVVSATKITATVPSGATTGTIKVTTAAGTATSSGSFTVSSSGTGKVVISQVYGGGGNSGATYKNDFIELYNSGTATVDLSAYAIQYASASSATWSTTTLSGSLAPGKYYLIKEAAGSGGTKSLPTSQATGSINLAATSGKVALTKTQTRLTVSNPVGSANVVDFVGYGSANAYEGSGPAPTLSNIKSALRSGNGATDTNNNAADFSAGTVNPRN
;
A
#
# COMPACT_ATOMS: atom_id res chain seq x y z
N MET A 1 -0.96 -66.79 44.00
CA MET A 1 -0.08 -67.47 44.96
C MET A 1 1.23 -67.83 44.26
N MET A 2 2.37 -67.40 44.84
CA MET A 2 3.81 -67.69 44.57
C MET A 2 4.37 -67.42 43.15
N THR A 3 5.22 -66.43 42.85
CA THR A 3 6.58 -65.96 43.29
C THR A 3 7.80 -66.63 42.63
N LEU A 4 8.48 -65.82 41.80
CA LEU A 4 9.93 -65.58 41.60
C LEU A 4 10.96 -66.70 41.30
N ASN A 5 11.68 -66.52 40.18
CA ASN A 5 13.15 -66.52 39.96
C ASN A 5 13.39 -66.54 38.43
N SER A 6 14.36 -65.92 37.76
CA SER A 6 15.49 -65.04 38.04
C SER A 6 16.03 -64.53 36.68
N MET A 7 16.90 -63.51 36.71
CA MET A 7 17.51 -62.68 35.66
C MET A 7 18.12 -63.34 34.37
N ASN A 8 18.13 -62.52 33.29
CA ASN A 8 18.82 -62.52 31.96
C ASN A 8 20.34 -62.89 31.99
N PRO A 9 21.13 -63.14 30.88
CA PRO A 9 21.05 -62.59 29.52
C PRO A 9 21.69 -63.34 28.28
N PHE A 10 21.49 -62.78 27.07
CA PHE A 10 22.38 -62.72 25.89
C PHE A 10 22.83 -63.99 25.08
N SER A 11 22.57 -63.92 23.76
CA SER A 11 23.47 -64.23 22.62
C SER A 11 23.16 -65.44 21.71
N ARG A 12 22.88 -65.11 20.43
CA ARG A 12 23.18 -65.81 19.15
C ARG A 12 22.41 -67.09 18.78
N THR A 13 21.85 -67.13 17.57
CA THR A 13 22.30 -68.03 16.45
C THR A 13 21.51 -67.78 15.15
N VAL A 14 22.22 -67.98 14.05
CA VAL A 14 21.98 -67.73 12.62
C VAL A 14 21.33 -68.96 11.92
N ALA A 15 20.77 -68.71 10.72
CA ALA A 15 20.38 -69.62 9.62
C ALA A 15 19.01 -70.32 9.78
N VAL A 16 18.14 -70.38 8.76
CA VAL A 16 18.31 -70.93 7.39
C VAL A 16 17.34 -70.20 6.43
N ALA A 17 17.81 -69.40 5.47
CA ALA A 17 17.92 -69.67 4.02
C ALA A 17 16.72 -70.35 3.32
N GLY A 18 16.11 -69.65 2.35
CA GLY A 18 15.45 -70.31 1.21
C GLY A 18 14.11 -69.71 0.77
N ALA A 19 14.14 -68.67 -0.07
CA ALA A 19 13.32 -68.55 -1.30
C ALA A 19 13.51 -67.14 -1.88
N LEU A 20 14.33 -67.07 -2.93
CA LEU A 20 14.31 -65.98 -3.90
C LEU A 20 12.90 -65.82 -4.46
N LEU A 21 12.29 -64.66 -4.25
CA LEU A 21 11.34 -64.11 -5.21
C LEU A 21 11.81 -62.69 -5.53
N ALA A 22 12.31 -62.55 -6.76
CA ALA A 22 12.79 -61.32 -7.34
C ALA A 22 11.66 -60.29 -7.40
N LEU A 23 11.57 -59.45 -6.37
CA LEU A 23 10.95 -58.15 -6.51
C LEU A 23 12.08 -57.20 -6.91
N PHE A 24 12.32 -57.10 -8.22
CA PHE A 24 12.98 -55.93 -8.80
C PHE A 24 12.17 -54.71 -8.34
N LEU A 25 12.60 -54.07 -7.26
CA LEU A 25 12.35 -52.65 -7.10
C LEU A 25 13.01 -52.02 -8.32
N LEU A 26 12.18 -51.64 -9.30
CA LEU A 26 12.43 -50.51 -10.15
C LEU A 26 12.61 -49.29 -9.23
N ALA A 27 13.77 -49.20 -8.57
CA ALA A 27 14.36 -47.92 -8.27
C ALA A 27 14.52 -47.30 -9.66
N GLY A 28 13.61 -46.39 -10.02
CA GLY A 28 13.75 -45.63 -11.25
C GLY A 28 15.16 -45.06 -11.25
N THR A 29 16.01 -45.57 -12.14
CA THR A 29 17.30 -44.99 -12.39
C THR A 29 16.99 -43.59 -12.89
N SER A 30 17.31 -42.60 -12.07
CA SER A 30 17.34 -41.22 -12.53
C SER A 30 18.49 -41.13 -13.51
N ASP A 31 18.23 -41.50 -14.78
CA ASP A 31 19.10 -41.15 -15.88
C ASP A 31 18.97 -39.63 -16.04
N ALA A 32 19.76 -38.88 -15.26
CA ALA A 32 20.06 -37.51 -15.63
C ALA A 32 20.84 -37.60 -16.94
N THR A 33 20.14 -37.57 -18.07
CA THR A 33 20.80 -37.46 -19.36
C THR A 33 21.55 -36.14 -19.34
N ILE A 34 22.89 -36.16 -19.47
CA ILE A 34 23.72 -34.95 -19.58
C ILE A 34 23.09 -34.01 -20.62
N ASN A 35 22.53 -32.90 -20.14
CA ASN A 35 21.73 -31.98 -20.92
C ASN A 35 22.00 -30.55 -20.45
N SER A 36 22.14 -29.62 -21.40
CA SER A 36 22.36 -28.20 -21.12
C SER A 36 21.29 -27.58 -20.23
N SER A 37 20.05 -28.09 -20.26
CA SER A 37 18.95 -27.63 -19.40
C SER A 37 19.13 -27.98 -17.92
N LEU A 38 19.97 -28.97 -17.60
CA LEU A 38 20.20 -29.44 -16.22
C LEU A 38 21.37 -28.73 -15.54
N GLN A 39 22.25 -28.07 -16.30
CA GLN A 39 23.50 -27.53 -15.76
C GLN A 39 23.31 -26.27 -14.91
N MET A 40 22.14 -25.63 -14.96
CA MET A 40 21.83 -24.40 -14.21
C MET A 40 20.62 -24.57 -13.27
N GLN A 41 20.39 -25.77 -12.73
CA GLN A 41 19.28 -26.06 -11.82
C GLN A 41 19.24 -25.17 -10.56
N LEU A 42 20.38 -24.62 -10.12
CA LEU A 42 20.46 -23.68 -9.00
C LEU A 42 20.30 -22.21 -9.41
N GLY A 43 20.12 -21.94 -10.71
CA GLY A 43 19.94 -20.62 -11.29
C GLY A 43 21.23 -20.02 -11.88
N ASN A 44 21.13 -18.76 -12.29
CA ASN A 44 22.21 -17.99 -12.93
C ASN A 44 22.81 -16.98 -11.93
N PRO A 45 24.01 -17.22 -11.36
CA PRO A 45 24.58 -16.39 -10.29
C PRO A 45 24.83 -14.92 -10.66
N THR A 46 25.13 -14.63 -11.92
CA THR A 46 25.51 -13.29 -12.39
C THR A 46 24.51 -12.70 -13.39
N SER A 47 23.41 -13.41 -13.66
CA SER A 47 22.49 -13.08 -14.77
C SER A 47 23.20 -13.01 -16.13
N ALA A 48 24.17 -13.91 -16.35
CA ALA A 48 24.90 -14.05 -17.61
C ALA A 48 23.97 -14.23 -18.80
N THR A 49 24.33 -13.67 -19.95
CA THR A 49 23.55 -13.79 -21.19
C THR A 49 24.46 -14.17 -22.36
N VAL A 50 23.88 -14.69 -23.45
CA VAL A 50 24.59 -15.03 -24.69
C VAL A 50 24.88 -13.81 -25.58
N ASN A 51 24.77 -12.59 -25.05
CA ASN A 51 25.00 -11.36 -25.82
C ASN A 51 26.51 -11.22 -26.13
N PRO A 52 26.94 -11.31 -27.40
CA PRO A 52 28.35 -11.30 -27.77
C PRO A 52 29.07 -9.97 -27.53
N THR A 53 28.33 -8.89 -27.22
CA THR A 53 28.92 -7.60 -26.83
C THR A 53 29.27 -7.52 -25.34
N ASN A 54 28.74 -8.43 -24.51
CA ASN A 54 29.04 -8.45 -23.09
C ASN A 54 30.36 -9.18 -22.81
N ARG A 55 31.45 -8.43 -22.77
CA ARG A 55 32.81 -8.97 -22.52
C ARG A 55 33.08 -9.36 -21.06
N SER A 56 32.18 -9.05 -20.14
CA SER A 56 32.40 -9.23 -18.70
C SER A 56 31.62 -10.37 -18.08
N ASN A 57 30.57 -10.83 -18.77
CA ASN A 57 29.59 -11.77 -18.24
C ASN A 57 28.84 -12.48 -19.39
N TYR A 58 29.50 -13.40 -20.09
CA TYR A 58 28.99 -14.10 -21.27
C TYR A 58 28.63 -15.55 -20.96
N LEU A 59 27.35 -15.91 -21.11
CA LEU A 59 26.87 -17.26 -20.84
C LEU A 59 27.29 -18.21 -21.96
N VAL A 60 28.01 -19.27 -21.58
CA VAL A 60 28.29 -20.45 -22.41
C VAL A 60 27.51 -21.61 -21.82
N THR A 61 26.81 -22.35 -22.68
CA THR A 61 26.04 -23.53 -22.26
C THR A 61 26.44 -24.72 -23.12
N ARG A 62 26.90 -25.78 -22.46
CA ARG A 62 27.22 -27.07 -23.05
C ARG A 62 26.36 -28.15 -22.41
N THR A 63 26.38 -29.34 -23.01
CA THR A 63 25.72 -30.51 -22.42
C THR A 63 26.30 -30.83 -21.04
N VAL A 64 27.61 -30.68 -20.88
CA VAL A 64 28.40 -31.07 -19.71
C VAL A 64 28.51 -30.00 -18.61
N GLU A 65 28.35 -28.72 -18.92
CA GLU A 65 28.34 -27.63 -17.94
C GLU A 65 27.72 -26.34 -18.54
N ALA A 66 27.36 -25.41 -17.67
CA ALA A 66 27.14 -24.01 -18.03
C ALA A 66 28.18 -23.13 -17.33
N LEU A 67 28.66 -22.08 -17.98
CA LEU A 67 29.63 -21.16 -17.38
C LEU A 67 29.40 -19.73 -17.83
N ASP A 68 29.79 -18.79 -16.98
CA ASP A 68 29.86 -17.37 -17.30
C ASP A 68 31.32 -17.01 -17.62
N PHE A 69 31.62 -16.81 -18.90
CA PHE A 69 32.96 -16.42 -19.34
C PHE A 69 33.16 -14.91 -19.28
N CYS A 70 34.22 -14.47 -18.60
CA CYS A 70 34.65 -13.07 -18.59
C CYS A 70 35.87 -12.91 -19.48
N ASP A 71 35.66 -12.41 -20.68
CA ASP A 71 36.71 -12.13 -21.65
C ASP A 71 37.71 -11.07 -21.15
N LEU A 72 37.26 -10.10 -20.36
CA LEU A 72 38.17 -9.13 -19.71
C LEU A 72 39.16 -9.80 -18.75
N LEU A 73 38.80 -10.94 -18.15
CA LEU A 73 39.68 -11.69 -17.26
C LEU A 73 40.35 -12.88 -17.95
N GLY A 74 39.85 -13.33 -19.10
CA GLY A 74 40.32 -14.54 -19.77
C GLY A 74 39.99 -15.83 -19.00
N VAL A 75 39.03 -15.80 -18.07
CA VAL A 75 38.59 -16.95 -17.26
C VAL A 75 37.08 -16.89 -17.03
N PRO A 76 36.44 -18.00 -16.65
CA PRO A 76 35.07 -17.97 -16.14
C PRO A 76 34.97 -17.20 -14.82
N ARG A 77 33.83 -16.55 -14.62
CA ARG A 77 33.38 -16.02 -13.32
C ARG A 77 32.82 -17.12 -12.43
N TRP A 78 32.13 -18.07 -13.04
CA TRP A 78 31.63 -19.29 -12.43
C TRP A 78 31.36 -20.35 -13.52
N ALA A 79 31.34 -21.61 -13.11
CA ALA A 79 30.77 -22.73 -13.84
C ALA A 79 29.77 -23.46 -12.94
N SER A 80 28.80 -24.12 -13.56
CA SER A 80 27.72 -24.85 -12.92
C SER A 80 27.50 -26.16 -13.65
N TRP A 81 27.39 -27.25 -12.90
CA TRP A 81 27.05 -28.55 -13.48
C TRP A 81 26.31 -29.46 -12.52
N ASP A 82 25.57 -30.39 -13.11
CA ASP A 82 24.96 -31.55 -12.45
C ASP A 82 25.93 -32.74 -12.49
N LEU A 83 26.01 -33.50 -11.40
CA LEU A 83 26.87 -34.68 -11.31
C LEU A 83 26.13 -35.84 -10.64
N THR A 84 26.02 -36.94 -11.37
CA THR A 84 25.48 -38.21 -10.91
C THR A 84 26.54 -39.32 -11.05
N GLY A 85 26.27 -40.48 -10.42
CA GLY A 85 27.13 -41.65 -10.60
C GLY A 85 27.26 -42.11 -12.07
N SER A 86 26.26 -41.85 -12.92
CA SER A 86 26.29 -42.22 -14.35
C SER A 86 27.23 -41.37 -15.20
N ASP A 87 27.59 -40.17 -14.74
CA ASP A 87 28.54 -39.30 -15.46
C ASP A 87 30.00 -39.75 -15.29
N ILE A 88 30.24 -40.65 -14.32
CA ILE A 88 31.55 -41.20 -13.97
C ILE A 88 31.64 -42.62 -14.53
N GLY A 89 32.12 -42.72 -15.77
CA GLY A 89 32.38 -43.97 -16.48
C GLY A 89 33.87 -44.29 -16.63
N SER A 90 34.20 -45.08 -17.65
CA SER A 90 35.56 -45.56 -17.95
C SER A 90 36.23 -44.86 -19.13
N ALA A 91 35.65 -43.78 -19.67
CA ALA A 91 36.24 -43.05 -20.80
C ALA A 91 37.57 -42.40 -20.41
N THR A 92 38.55 -42.48 -21.31
CA THR A 92 39.88 -41.94 -21.07
C THR A 92 39.87 -40.40 -21.10
N ARG A 93 40.58 -39.82 -20.13
CA ARG A 93 40.88 -38.39 -20.07
C ARG A 93 41.52 -37.88 -21.37
N SER A 94 41.06 -36.74 -21.88
CA SER A 94 41.70 -36.07 -23.03
C SER A 94 43.15 -35.71 -22.73
N SER A 95 44.03 -35.94 -23.71
CA SER A 95 45.44 -35.53 -23.66
C SER A 95 45.66 -34.09 -24.14
N TYR A 96 44.61 -33.43 -24.66
CA TYR A 96 44.71 -32.11 -25.27
C TYR A 96 43.72 -31.13 -24.62
N PHE A 97 44.18 -29.89 -24.49
CA PHE A 97 43.33 -28.73 -24.21
C PHE A 97 43.02 -28.00 -25.51
N TYR A 98 41.80 -27.48 -25.63
CA TYR A 98 41.29 -26.90 -26.87
C TYR A 98 40.99 -25.41 -26.70
N THR A 99 41.44 -24.60 -27.66
CA THR A 99 40.96 -23.22 -27.77
C THR A 99 39.47 -23.24 -28.09
N ASP A 100 38.67 -22.51 -27.32
CA ASP A 100 37.23 -22.47 -27.54
C ASP A 100 36.87 -21.50 -28.67
N THR A 101 36.59 -22.07 -29.85
CA THR A 101 36.21 -21.31 -31.04
C THR A 101 34.73 -20.94 -31.07
N SER A 102 33.92 -21.42 -30.11
CA SER A 102 32.50 -21.05 -29.99
C SER A 102 32.31 -19.69 -29.33
N LEU A 103 33.30 -19.19 -28.58
CA LEU A 103 33.28 -17.84 -28.03
C LEU A 103 33.21 -16.78 -29.16
N PRO A 104 32.55 -15.63 -28.94
CA PRO A 104 32.53 -14.53 -29.88
C PRO A 104 33.91 -14.20 -30.45
N SER A 105 34.01 -13.95 -31.75
CA SER A 105 35.29 -13.70 -32.43
C SER A 105 36.01 -12.45 -31.92
N ALA A 106 35.27 -11.50 -31.32
CA ALA A 106 35.82 -10.31 -30.67
C ALA A 106 36.48 -10.59 -29.31
N PHE A 107 36.21 -11.76 -28.71
CA PHE A 107 36.82 -12.14 -27.44
C PHE A 107 38.22 -12.70 -27.67
N TYR A 108 39.10 -12.51 -26.69
CA TYR A 108 40.34 -13.23 -26.63
C TYR A 108 40.09 -14.69 -26.27
N ARG A 109 40.25 -15.57 -27.26
CA ARG A 109 40.13 -17.02 -27.07
C ARG A 109 41.44 -17.55 -26.49
N VAL A 110 41.43 -17.83 -25.20
CA VAL A 110 42.58 -18.32 -24.43
C VAL A 110 43.10 -19.62 -25.04
N LYS A 111 44.43 -19.72 -25.15
CA LYS A 111 45.15 -20.83 -25.76
C LYS A 111 45.96 -21.58 -24.72
N THR A 112 46.36 -22.80 -25.06
CA THR A 112 47.28 -23.58 -24.21
C THR A 112 48.60 -22.86 -23.98
N ALA A 113 49.13 -22.19 -25.01
CA ALA A 113 50.38 -21.43 -24.94
C ALA A 113 50.38 -20.30 -23.90
N ASP A 114 49.21 -19.76 -23.55
CA ASP A 114 49.13 -18.65 -22.58
C ASP A 114 49.59 -19.07 -21.18
N TYR A 115 49.44 -20.36 -20.85
CA TYR A 115 49.82 -20.97 -19.57
C TYR A 115 51.25 -21.54 -19.58
N THR A 116 51.87 -21.71 -20.75
CA THR A 116 53.21 -22.30 -20.86
C THR A 116 54.23 -21.42 -20.14
N ASN A 117 55.04 -22.03 -19.26
CA ASN A 117 56.04 -21.36 -18.43
C ASN A 117 55.48 -20.27 -17.49
N SER A 118 54.16 -20.28 -17.21
CA SER A 118 53.54 -19.28 -16.33
C SER A 118 53.70 -19.56 -14.83
N GLY A 119 54.06 -20.80 -14.47
CA GLY A 119 54.06 -21.27 -13.07
C GLY A 119 52.68 -21.65 -12.52
N TYR A 120 51.63 -21.60 -13.36
CA TYR A 120 50.27 -22.01 -13.00
C TYR A 120 49.81 -23.23 -13.80
N ASP A 121 49.11 -24.14 -13.12
CA ASP A 121 48.41 -25.26 -13.72
C ASP A 121 47.17 -24.76 -14.49
N ARG A 122 46.78 -25.53 -15.52
CA ARG A 122 45.48 -25.39 -16.20
C ARG A 122 44.40 -26.07 -15.34
N GLY A 123 43.98 -25.35 -14.31
CA GLY A 123 42.97 -25.80 -13.35
C GLY A 123 41.57 -25.85 -13.98
N HIS A 124 40.89 -26.99 -13.91
CA HIS A 124 39.53 -27.13 -14.41
C HIS A 124 38.52 -26.51 -13.42
N LEU A 125 37.43 -25.93 -13.92
CA LEU A 125 36.26 -25.66 -13.09
C LEU A 125 35.40 -26.91 -12.98
N CYS A 126 34.78 -27.33 -14.09
CA CYS A 126 34.17 -28.66 -14.23
C CYS A 126 35.29 -29.68 -14.55
N PRO A 127 35.63 -30.60 -13.64
CA PRO A 127 36.80 -31.47 -13.79
C PRO A 127 36.55 -32.59 -14.80
N SER A 128 37.63 -33.07 -15.40
CA SER A 128 37.59 -34.20 -16.36
C SER A 128 37.00 -35.48 -15.75
N GLN A 129 37.28 -35.73 -14.49
CA GLN A 129 36.83 -36.92 -13.76
C GLN A 129 35.32 -36.94 -13.52
N ASP A 130 34.64 -35.79 -13.59
CA ASP A 130 33.17 -35.71 -13.51
C ASP A 130 32.50 -36.05 -14.84
N ARG A 131 33.27 -36.24 -15.93
CA ARG A 131 32.80 -36.48 -17.31
C ARG A 131 33.56 -37.61 -17.97
N THR A 132 33.49 -38.81 -17.40
CA THR A 132 34.12 -40.03 -17.94
C THR A 132 33.11 -41.04 -18.47
N ASP A 133 31.84 -40.64 -18.60
CA ASP A 133 30.78 -41.39 -19.26
C ASP A 133 31.09 -41.66 -20.74
N THR A 134 31.50 -40.63 -21.49
CA THR A 134 31.91 -40.74 -22.88
C THR A 134 33.14 -39.89 -23.18
N THR A 135 33.97 -40.33 -24.14
CA THR A 135 35.12 -39.56 -24.61
C THR A 135 34.70 -38.20 -25.19
N ALA A 136 33.50 -38.09 -25.77
CA ALA A 136 32.98 -36.84 -26.31
C ALA A 136 32.71 -35.82 -25.19
N ASN A 137 31.99 -36.22 -24.15
CA ASN A 137 31.72 -35.37 -22.99
C ASN A 137 33.01 -35.01 -22.25
N ASN A 138 33.93 -35.96 -22.08
CA ASN A 138 35.24 -35.68 -21.50
C ASN A 138 36.00 -34.57 -22.25
N LYS A 139 36.02 -34.60 -23.58
CA LYS A 139 36.72 -33.58 -24.39
C LYS A 139 36.13 -32.18 -24.23
N LEU A 140 34.84 -32.04 -23.95
CA LEU A 140 34.18 -30.73 -23.82
C LEU A 140 34.72 -29.95 -22.62
N VAL A 141 35.05 -30.60 -21.50
CA VAL A 141 35.59 -29.90 -20.33
C VAL A 141 37.05 -29.45 -20.50
N PHE A 142 37.73 -29.85 -21.58
CA PHE A 142 39.10 -29.43 -21.92
C PHE A 142 39.16 -28.14 -22.74
N PHE A 143 38.02 -27.51 -23.04
CA PHE A 143 38.02 -26.17 -23.61
C PHE A 143 38.66 -25.18 -22.62
N MET A 144 39.55 -24.32 -23.12
CA MET A 144 40.24 -23.31 -22.30
C MET A 144 39.28 -22.32 -21.61
N SER A 145 38.04 -22.21 -22.10
CA SER A 145 36.97 -21.45 -21.43
C SER A 145 36.43 -22.13 -20.16
N ASN A 146 36.86 -23.35 -19.80
CA ASN A 146 36.59 -24.03 -18.52
C ASN A 146 37.83 -24.03 -17.61
N ILE A 147 38.86 -23.24 -17.93
CA ILE A 147 40.16 -23.27 -17.23
C ILE A 147 40.42 -21.97 -16.47
N MET A 148 40.96 -22.09 -15.25
CA MET A 148 41.48 -20.99 -14.45
C MET A 148 42.92 -21.27 -13.98
N PRO A 149 43.77 -20.23 -13.80
CA PRO A 149 45.10 -20.42 -13.23
C PRO A 149 45.03 -20.89 -11.78
N GLN A 150 45.56 -22.07 -11.50
CA GLN A 150 45.73 -22.59 -10.15
C GLN A 150 47.21 -22.83 -9.85
N THR A 151 47.65 -22.56 -8.62
CA THR A 151 48.95 -23.08 -8.18
C THR A 151 48.90 -24.61 -8.20
N SER A 152 50.01 -25.25 -8.52
CA SER A 152 50.06 -26.73 -8.52
C SER A 152 49.73 -27.30 -7.14
N GLU A 153 50.06 -26.55 -6.07
CA GLU A 153 49.74 -26.90 -4.69
C GLU A 153 48.24 -26.90 -4.39
N ASN A 154 47.49 -25.95 -4.95
CA ASN A 154 46.03 -25.90 -4.85
C ASN A 154 45.41 -27.03 -5.70
N ASN A 155 45.71 -27.03 -7.00
CA ASN A 155 45.11 -27.91 -8.02
C ASN A 155 45.28 -29.40 -7.66
N GLN A 156 46.48 -29.83 -7.31
CA GLN A 156 46.80 -31.24 -7.03
C GLN A 156 46.69 -31.59 -5.54
N GLY A 157 46.33 -30.62 -4.70
CA GLY A 157 46.23 -30.77 -3.26
C GLY A 157 44.77 -30.76 -2.79
N PRO A 158 44.35 -29.77 -2.01
CA PRO A 158 43.01 -29.74 -1.43
C PRO A 158 41.91 -29.66 -2.50
N TRP A 159 42.16 -29.04 -3.66
CA TRP A 159 41.17 -28.95 -4.73
C TRP A 159 40.81 -30.33 -5.29
N ALA A 160 41.81 -31.08 -5.79
CA ALA A 160 41.61 -32.44 -6.29
C ALA A 160 40.97 -33.36 -5.24
N ARG A 161 41.41 -33.30 -3.98
CA ARG A 161 40.82 -34.13 -2.91
C ARG A 161 39.35 -33.80 -2.63
N PHE A 162 38.92 -32.56 -2.84
CA PHE A 162 37.51 -32.21 -2.72
C PHE A 162 36.70 -32.69 -3.94
N GLU A 163 37.29 -32.67 -5.14
CA GLU A 163 36.68 -33.25 -6.34
C GLU A 163 36.50 -34.76 -6.21
N ASP A 164 37.49 -35.49 -5.70
CA ASP A 164 37.39 -36.93 -5.41
C ASP A 164 36.27 -37.22 -4.40
N TYR A 165 36.14 -36.37 -3.37
CA TYR A 165 35.06 -36.49 -2.39
C TYR A 165 33.67 -36.28 -3.02
N CYS A 166 33.53 -35.34 -3.95
CA CYS A 166 32.27 -35.11 -4.68
C CYS A 166 31.92 -36.31 -5.55
N GLN A 167 32.89 -36.89 -6.28
CA GLN A 167 32.67 -38.10 -7.07
C GLN A 167 32.20 -39.27 -6.20
N ALA A 168 32.83 -39.48 -5.04
CA ALA A 168 32.41 -40.52 -4.09
C ALA A 168 30.97 -40.31 -3.58
N LEU A 169 30.57 -39.05 -3.34
CA LEU A 169 29.18 -38.73 -2.99
C LEU A 169 28.20 -39.04 -4.13
N ALA A 170 28.55 -38.70 -5.37
CA ALA A 170 27.70 -38.99 -6.52
C ALA A 170 27.52 -40.51 -6.73
N GLN A 171 28.61 -41.27 -6.62
CA GLN A 171 28.62 -42.73 -6.73
C GLN A 171 27.88 -43.46 -5.60
N THR A 172 27.60 -42.78 -4.48
CA THR A 172 26.86 -43.34 -3.34
C THR A 172 25.35 -43.00 -3.38
N GLY A 173 24.82 -42.66 -4.55
CA GLY A 173 23.39 -42.46 -4.77
C GLY A 173 22.92 -41.02 -4.57
N ASN A 174 23.78 -40.04 -4.80
CA ASN A 174 23.42 -38.63 -4.81
C ASN A 174 23.53 -38.02 -6.22
N GLU A 175 22.69 -37.03 -6.49
CA GLU A 175 22.80 -36.07 -7.59
C GLU A 175 23.33 -34.76 -6.99
N LEU A 176 24.49 -34.31 -7.46
CA LEU A 176 25.17 -33.13 -6.95
C LEU A 176 24.98 -31.96 -7.91
N LEU A 177 24.48 -30.84 -7.39
CA LEU A 177 24.46 -29.57 -8.12
C LEU A 177 25.65 -28.74 -7.67
N ILE A 178 26.60 -28.54 -8.57
CA ILE A 178 27.91 -27.95 -8.26
C ILE A 178 28.02 -26.58 -8.93
N LEU A 179 28.41 -25.57 -8.15
CA LEU A 179 28.81 -24.24 -8.60
C LEU A 179 30.27 -24.03 -8.22
N CYS A 180 31.08 -23.53 -9.13
CA CYS A 180 32.52 -23.37 -8.95
C CYS A 180 33.01 -22.08 -9.56
N GLY A 181 34.05 -21.45 -9.01
CA GLY A 181 34.71 -20.38 -9.73
C GLY A 181 35.93 -19.78 -9.02
N PRO A 182 36.62 -18.88 -9.74
CA PRO A 182 37.65 -18.03 -9.17
C PRO A 182 37.06 -16.77 -8.51
N SER A 183 37.80 -16.16 -7.58
CA SER A 183 37.51 -14.81 -7.05
C SER A 183 38.76 -14.14 -6.48
N ALA A 184 38.58 -12.96 -5.86
CA ALA A 184 39.65 -12.18 -5.24
C ALA A 184 40.80 -11.81 -6.20
N PHE A 185 40.46 -11.31 -7.39
CA PHE A 185 41.45 -10.84 -8.37
C PHE A 185 42.13 -9.56 -7.90
N THR A 186 43.46 -9.50 -7.98
CA THR A 186 44.27 -8.34 -7.59
C THR A 186 44.83 -7.55 -8.79
N GLY A 187 44.44 -7.92 -10.01
CA GLY A 187 45.00 -7.39 -11.25
C GLY A 187 46.18 -8.19 -11.81
N SER A 188 46.72 -9.15 -11.04
CA SER A 188 47.78 -10.05 -11.48
C SER A 188 47.30 -10.92 -12.66
N ARG A 189 48.18 -11.13 -13.65
CA ARG A 189 47.92 -11.96 -14.83
C ARG A 189 49.09 -12.89 -15.10
N ILE A 190 48.79 -14.06 -15.68
CA ILE A 190 49.82 -15.03 -16.05
C ILE A 190 50.78 -14.40 -17.08
N GLN A 191 52.07 -14.66 -16.91
CA GLN A 191 53.14 -14.21 -17.81
C GLN A 191 53.65 -15.39 -18.65
N PRO A 192 54.15 -15.15 -19.87
CA PRO A 192 54.36 -13.85 -20.52
C PRO A 192 53.15 -13.32 -21.31
N SER A 193 52.05 -14.08 -21.42
CA SER A 193 50.92 -13.69 -22.28
C SER A 193 50.20 -12.42 -21.79
N GLY A 194 50.09 -12.25 -20.47
CA GLY A 194 49.33 -11.15 -19.86
C GLY A 194 47.83 -11.22 -20.13
N LYS A 195 47.31 -12.36 -20.60
CA LYS A 195 45.90 -12.47 -21.06
C LYS A 195 44.95 -13.00 -20.01
N VAL A 196 45.42 -13.88 -19.12
CA VAL A 196 44.57 -14.58 -18.15
C VAL A 196 44.83 -14.04 -16.75
N ALA A 197 43.78 -13.63 -16.06
CA ALA A 197 43.84 -13.13 -14.70
C ALA A 197 44.08 -14.26 -13.68
N ILE A 198 44.93 -13.99 -12.70
CA ILE A 198 45.24 -14.92 -11.61
C ILE A 198 44.28 -14.64 -10.45
N PRO A 199 43.45 -15.61 -10.04
CA PRO A 199 42.60 -15.45 -8.88
C PRO A 199 43.38 -15.63 -7.58
N GLY A 200 43.04 -14.87 -6.54
CA GLY A 200 43.55 -15.09 -5.19
C GLY A 200 42.86 -16.25 -4.47
N VAL A 201 41.66 -16.65 -4.93
CA VAL A 201 40.82 -17.67 -4.31
C VAL A 201 40.15 -18.54 -5.37
N THR A 202 40.03 -19.83 -5.09
CA THR A 202 39.15 -20.78 -5.80
C THR A 202 38.07 -21.28 -4.87
N TRP A 203 36.81 -21.18 -5.27
CA TRP A 203 35.66 -21.56 -4.46
C TRP A 203 34.78 -22.60 -5.17
N LYS A 204 34.12 -23.46 -4.39
CA LYS A 204 33.16 -24.46 -4.90
C LYS A 204 32.03 -24.66 -3.89
N ILE A 205 30.79 -24.74 -4.39
CA ILE A 205 29.56 -24.95 -3.65
C ILE A 205 28.90 -26.21 -4.22
N VAL A 206 28.56 -27.16 -3.36
CA VAL A 206 27.99 -28.45 -3.72
C VAL A 206 26.70 -28.64 -2.94
N VAL A 207 25.57 -28.72 -3.65
CA VAL A 207 24.28 -29.07 -3.07
C VAL A 207 24.07 -30.57 -3.29
N VAL A 208 24.03 -31.33 -2.19
CA VAL A 208 23.97 -32.80 -2.21
C VAL A 208 22.52 -33.23 -2.13
N VAL A 209 21.95 -33.69 -3.24
CA VAL A 209 20.55 -34.10 -3.34
C VAL A 209 20.50 -35.62 -3.48
N PRO A 210 19.75 -36.36 -2.64
CA PRO A 210 19.55 -37.79 -2.86
C PRO A 210 18.96 -38.05 -4.26
N ALA A 211 19.45 -39.08 -4.94
CA ALA A 211 18.93 -39.49 -6.23
C ALA A 211 17.44 -39.84 -6.14
N GLY A 212 16.69 -39.54 -7.19
CA GLY A 212 15.25 -39.75 -7.21
C GLY A 212 14.61 -39.24 -8.50
N SER A 213 13.29 -39.40 -8.61
CA SER A 213 12.55 -38.92 -9.79
C SER A 213 12.47 -37.40 -9.85
N GLY A 214 12.24 -36.86 -11.05
CA GLY A 214 12.20 -35.42 -11.31
C GLY A 214 13.60 -34.78 -11.35
N SER A 215 13.65 -33.45 -11.38
CA SER A 215 14.92 -32.70 -11.32
C SER A 215 15.45 -32.64 -9.88
N ALA A 216 16.76 -32.62 -9.67
CA ALA A 216 17.35 -32.36 -8.34
C ALA A 216 16.77 -31.10 -7.70
N ALA A 217 16.57 -30.02 -8.47
CA ALA A 217 15.96 -28.79 -7.97
C ALA A 217 14.61 -29.00 -7.28
N SER A 218 13.77 -29.92 -7.79
CA SER A 218 12.45 -30.24 -7.22
C SER A 218 12.52 -31.01 -5.90
N ARG A 219 13.65 -31.65 -5.60
CA ARG A 219 13.90 -32.45 -4.38
C ARG A 219 14.65 -31.69 -3.29
N ILE A 220 15.07 -30.45 -3.57
CA ILE A 220 15.77 -29.62 -2.59
C ILE A 220 14.80 -29.11 -1.52
N THR A 221 15.22 -29.24 -0.27
CA THR A 221 14.50 -28.75 0.91
C THR A 221 15.46 -27.97 1.82
N THR A 222 14.95 -27.40 2.93
CA THR A 222 15.79 -26.78 3.96
C THR A 222 16.72 -27.79 4.67
N ALA A 223 16.43 -29.09 4.58
CA ALA A 223 17.26 -30.16 5.15
C ALA A 223 18.45 -30.54 4.24
N THR A 224 18.39 -30.26 2.94
CA THR A 224 19.42 -30.62 1.95
C THR A 224 20.81 -30.17 2.39
N ARG A 225 21.81 -31.06 2.26
CA ARG A 225 23.19 -30.79 2.66
C ARG A 225 23.85 -29.87 1.62
N VAL A 226 24.62 -28.90 2.11
CA VAL A 226 25.38 -27.97 1.28
C VAL A 226 26.81 -27.94 1.79
N ILE A 227 27.76 -28.18 0.90
CA ILE A 227 29.19 -28.13 1.20
C ILE A 227 29.78 -26.98 0.41
N SER A 228 30.41 -26.03 1.08
CA SER A 228 31.02 -24.88 0.42
C SER A 228 32.45 -24.74 0.87
N VAL A 229 33.38 -24.59 -0.06
CA VAL A 229 34.81 -24.41 0.21
C VAL A 229 35.32 -23.14 -0.44
N LYS A 230 36.24 -22.47 0.24
CA LYS A 230 36.94 -21.27 -0.25
C LYS A 230 38.43 -21.42 0.01
N MET A 231 39.18 -21.83 -1.00
CA MET A 231 40.60 -22.15 -0.89
C MET A 231 41.46 -21.00 -1.43
N PRO A 232 42.54 -20.61 -0.73
CA PRO A 232 43.49 -19.63 -1.24
C PRO A 232 44.28 -20.25 -2.40
N ASN A 233 44.51 -19.48 -3.47
CA ASN A 233 45.27 -19.93 -4.62
C ASN A 233 46.76 -19.61 -4.46
N VAL A 234 47.40 -20.29 -3.51
CA VAL A 234 48.77 -19.97 -3.03
C VAL A 234 49.62 -21.23 -2.94
N ALA A 235 50.92 -21.06 -2.70
CA ALA A 235 51.83 -22.16 -2.40
C ALA A 235 51.67 -22.65 -0.94
N GLY A 236 52.20 -23.83 -0.62
CA GLY A 236 52.28 -24.33 0.76
C GLY A 236 51.00 -24.98 1.30
N ILE A 237 50.00 -25.24 0.45
CA ILE A 237 48.72 -25.84 0.86
C ILE A 237 48.50 -27.28 0.38
N ARG A 238 49.46 -27.88 -0.35
CA ARG A 238 49.27 -29.19 -1.02
C ARG A 238 48.83 -30.31 -0.11
N THR A 239 49.28 -30.33 1.14
CA THR A 239 48.91 -31.36 2.13
C THR A 239 47.79 -30.92 3.06
N THR A 240 47.37 -29.65 3.02
CA THR A 240 46.29 -29.15 3.87
C THR A 240 44.97 -29.84 3.52
N PRO A 241 44.22 -30.37 4.51
CA PRO A 241 42.90 -30.94 4.27
C PRO A 241 41.95 -29.90 3.67
N TRP A 242 41.15 -30.29 2.68
CA TRP A 242 40.18 -29.38 2.07
C TRP A 242 39.12 -28.90 3.08
N THR A 243 38.85 -29.72 4.11
CA THR A 243 37.90 -29.43 5.19
C THR A 243 38.30 -28.21 6.01
N ASN A 244 39.58 -27.83 6.04
CA ASN A 244 40.04 -26.59 6.70
C ASN A 244 39.53 -25.32 6.00
N TYR A 245 39.03 -25.45 4.76
CA TYR A 245 38.55 -24.34 3.93
C TYR A 245 37.02 -24.32 3.81
N ILE A 246 36.31 -25.10 4.63
CA ILE A 246 34.85 -25.09 4.67
C ILE A 246 34.34 -23.71 5.09
N THR A 247 33.33 -23.22 4.38
CA THR A 247 32.63 -21.96 4.63
C THR A 247 31.15 -22.13 4.28
N SER A 248 30.41 -21.02 4.23
CA SER A 248 29.03 -21.00 3.73
C SER A 248 28.96 -20.44 2.31
N ALA A 249 27.96 -20.89 1.55
CA ALA A 249 27.64 -20.29 0.26
C ALA A 249 27.29 -18.80 0.41
N LYS A 250 26.71 -18.38 1.55
CA LYS A 250 26.46 -16.98 1.90
C LYS A 250 27.75 -16.16 1.96
N GLN A 251 28.82 -16.71 2.53
CA GLN A 251 30.11 -16.00 2.58
C GLN A 251 30.70 -15.84 1.17
N ILE A 252 30.69 -16.91 0.36
CA ILE A 252 31.15 -16.84 -1.02
C ILE A 252 30.31 -15.81 -1.79
N GLN A 253 28.99 -15.78 -1.56
CA GLN A 253 28.10 -14.80 -2.17
C GLN A 253 28.49 -13.36 -1.83
N ALA A 254 28.83 -13.10 -0.57
CA ALA A 254 29.31 -11.78 -0.14
C ALA A 254 30.65 -11.42 -0.78
N ASP A 255 31.57 -12.38 -0.88
CA ASP A 255 32.91 -12.19 -1.44
C ASP A 255 32.88 -11.93 -2.97
N THR A 256 31.90 -12.48 -3.68
CA THR A 256 31.79 -12.38 -5.15
C THR A 256 30.74 -11.38 -5.64
N ALA A 257 29.84 -10.96 -4.77
CA ALA A 257 28.62 -10.22 -5.10
C ALA A 257 27.66 -10.95 -6.06
N TYR A 258 27.72 -12.29 -6.10
CA TYR A 258 26.80 -13.11 -6.92
C TYR A 258 25.45 -13.30 -6.23
N LYS A 259 24.49 -13.89 -6.94
CA LYS A 259 23.21 -14.35 -6.37
C LYS A 259 23.04 -15.84 -6.59
N PHE A 260 23.53 -16.65 -5.64
CA PHE A 260 23.39 -18.10 -5.71
C PHE A 260 21.97 -18.55 -5.37
N PHE A 261 21.62 -19.76 -5.81
CA PHE A 261 20.33 -20.41 -5.55
C PHE A 261 19.12 -19.60 -6.02
N SER A 262 19.29 -18.80 -7.08
CA SER A 262 18.26 -17.90 -7.60
C SER A 262 17.06 -18.61 -8.23
N ALA A 263 17.20 -19.89 -8.57
CA ALA A 263 16.11 -20.75 -9.02
C ALA A 263 15.29 -21.39 -7.88
N LEU A 264 15.78 -21.33 -6.63
CA LEU A 264 15.07 -21.89 -5.47
C LEU A 264 14.11 -20.86 -4.85
N SER A 265 13.13 -21.34 -4.09
CA SER A 265 12.30 -20.44 -3.29
C SER A 265 13.16 -19.68 -2.26
N ALA A 266 12.80 -18.42 -2.00
CA ALA A 266 13.59 -17.55 -1.12
C ALA A 266 13.79 -18.16 0.29
N SER A 267 12.81 -18.88 0.81
CA SER A 267 12.88 -19.53 2.12
C SER A 267 13.85 -20.71 2.15
N ILE A 268 13.94 -21.49 1.07
CA ILE A 268 14.92 -22.59 0.95
C ILE A 268 16.31 -22.00 0.74
N ALA A 269 16.45 -21.05 -0.19
CA ALA A 269 17.72 -20.40 -0.50
C ALA A 269 18.34 -19.73 0.74
N GLU A 270 17.54 -19.02 1.56
CA GLU A 270 18.01 -18.38 2.80
C GLU A 270 18.65 -19.39 3.76
N VAL A 271 18.05 -20.57 3.92
CA VAL A 271 18.59 -21.63 4.79
C VAL A 271 19.85 -22.24 4.20
N LEU A 272 19.80 -22.64 2.92
CA LEU A 272 20.92 -23.33 2.27
C LEU A 272 22.15 -22.46 2.12
N LEU A 273 21.97 -21.15 1.85
CA LEU A 273 23.07 -20.19 1.81
C LEU A 273 23.81 -20.13 3.15
N ALA A 274 23.07 -20.18 4.26
CA ALA A 274 23.64 -20.03 5.60
C ALA A 274 24.39 -21.27 6.10
N LYS A 275 24.19 -22.44 5.48
CA LYS A 275 24.79 -23.70 5.95
C LYS A 275 26.31 -23.68 5.88
N VAL A 276 26.93 -24.25 6.91
CA VAL A 276 28.35 -24.60 6.97
C VAL A 276 28.40 -26.10 7.27
N ASP A 277 28.96 -26.89 6.36
CA ASP A 277 28.98 -28.35 6.50
C ASP A 277 29.73 -28.76 7.77
N GLY A 278 29.16 -29.71 8.53
CA GLY A 278 29.70 -30.14 9.82
C GLY A 278 29.40 -29.21 11.01
N ALA A 279 28.75 -28.06 10.80
CA ALA A 279 28.31 -27.21 11.91
C ALA A 279 27.22 -27.89 12.76
N ALA A 280 27.24 -27.66 14.07
CA ALA A 280 26.29 -28.24 15.00
C ALA A 280 24.84 -27.84 14.66
N THR A 281 23.94 -28.82 14.57
CA THR A 281 22.52 -28.59 14.33
C THR A 281 21.93 -27.68 15.43
N PRO A 282 21.26 -26.58 15.07
CA PRO A 282 20.69 -25.68 16.07
C PRO A 282 19.47 -26.31 16.75
N VAL A 283 19.32 -26.06 18.04
CA VAL A 283 18.18 -26.52 18.85
C VAL A 283 17.61 -25.35 19.65
N ILE A 284 16.30 -25.20 19.64
CA ILE A 284 15.57 -24.32 20.58
C ILE A 284 15.01 -25.19 21.69
N ARG A 285 15.48 -25.00 22.93
CA ARG A 285 14.99 -25.73 24.10
C ARG A 285 13.85 -25.00 24.79
N SER A 286 13.98 -23.69 24.95
CA SER A 286 12.97 -22.84 25.57
C SER A 286 13.14 -21.38 25.15
N PHE A 287 12.12 -20.57 25.42
CA PHE A 287 12.22 -19.12 25.34
C PHE A 287 11.38 -18.47 26.44
N THR A 288 11.81 -17.30 26.91
CA THR A 288 11.13 -16.55 27.97
C THR A 288 11.22 -15.04 27.71
N PRO A 289 10.13 -14.27 27.92
CA PRO A 289 8.78 -14.75 28.24
C PRO A 289 8.15 -15.53 27.07
N ILE A 290 7.10 -16.33 27.35
CA ILE A 290 6.34 -17.07 26.32
C ILE A 290 5.28 -16.22 25.62
N SER A 291 5.03 -15.01 26.11
CA SER A 291 4.08 -14.06 25.56
C SER A 291 4.53 -12.62 25.80
N GLY A 292 4.09 -11.70 24.95
CA GLY A 292 4.29 -10.27 25.12
C GLY A 292 3.92 -9.47 23.88
N PRO A 293 3.72 -8.14 24.00
CA PRO A 293 3.47 -7.28 22.86
C PRO A 293 4.68 -7.11 21.94
N VAL A 294 4.45 -6.47 20.79
CA VAL A 294 5.53 -5.95 19.93
C VAL A 294 6.52 -5.12 20.77
N GLY A 295 7.81 -5.32 20.55
CA GLY A 295 8.88 -4.69 21.32
C GLY A 295 9.35 -5.49 22.53
N THR A 296 8.66 -6.57 22.92
CA THR A 296 9.12 -7.45 24.01
C THR A 296 10.46 -8.10 23.64
N THR A 297 11.44 -8.05 24.54
CA THR A 297 12.68 -8.82 24.39
C THR A 297 12.49 -10.24 24.91
N VAL A 298 12.74 -11.22 24.06
CA VAL A 298 12.63 -12.65 24.33
C VAL A 298 14.01 -13.27 24.37
N THR A 299 14.32 -13.95 25.48
CA THR A 299 15.52 -14.78 25.61
C THR A 299 15.21 -16.18 25.11
N ILE A 300 15.95 -16.66 24.12
CA ILE A 300 15.84 -17.98 23.52
C ILE A 300 17.05 -18.82 23.96
N ASN A 301 16.79 -19.95 24.62
CA ASN A 301 17.82 -20.86 25.12
C ASN A 301 17.87 -22.12 24.25
N GLY A 302 19.08 -22.61 23.97
CA GLY A 302 19.29 -23.65 22.97
C GLY A 302 20.70 -24.22 22.92
N SER A 303 21.08 -24.73 21.75
CA SER A 303 22.44 -25.15 21.39
C SER A 303 22.67 -24.92 19.89
N GLY A 304 23.93 -24.85 19.44
CA GLY A 304 24.26 -24.65 18.02
C GLY A 304 23.87 -23.28 17.46
N LEU A 305 23.72 -22.26 18.31
CA LEU A 305 23.19 -20.95 17.93
C LEU A 305 24.27 -19.94 17.48
N THR A 306 25.56 -20.29 17.59
CA THR A 306 26.66 -19.42 17.13
C THR A 306 26.54 -19.17 15.63
N GLY A 307 26.68 -17.90 15.21
CA GLY A 307 26.55 -17.51 13.81
C GLY A 307 25.12 -17.52 13.27
N ALA A 308 24.10 -17.58 14.15
CA ALA A 308 22.71 -17.40 13.74
C ALA A 308 22.55 -16.11 12.92
N SER A 309 21.86 -16.24 11.79
CA SER A 309 21.74 -15.18 10.78
C SER A 309 20.31 -14.72 10.54
N SER A 310 19.34 -15.40 11.15
CA SER A 310 17.92 -15.08 11.05
C SER A 310 17.20 -15.58 12.31
N VAL A 311 16.34 -14.74 12.89
CA VAL A 311 15.36 -15.12 13.91
C VAL A 311 14.02 -14.58 13.46
N LYS A 312 12.97 -15.42 13.46
CA LYS A 312 11.63 -15.05 13.01
C LYS A 312 10.58 -15.45 14.04
N PHE A 313 9.61 -14.56 14.29
CA PHE A 313 8.40 -14.86 15.05
C PHE A 313 7.26 -15.13 14.06
N ASN A 314 6.83 -16.38 13.98
CA ASN A 314 5.81 -16.85 13.04
C ASN A 314 6.05 -16.36 11.60
N GLY A 315 7.29 -16.47 11.13
CA GLY A 315 7.71 -16.02 9.79
C GLY A 315 8.12 -14.53 9.69
N LYS A 316 7.84 -13.70 10.71
CA LYS A 316 8.25 -12.28 10.71
C LYS A 316 9.66 -12.10 11.28
N ALA A 317 10.57 -11.54 10.49
CA ALA A 317 11.95 -11.28 10.90
C ALA A 317 12.06 -10.35 12.10
N ALA A 318 12.89 -10.72 13.06
CA ALA A 318 13.16 -10.00 14.30
C ALA A 318 14.59 -9.47 14.34
N ALA A 319 14.79 -8.36 15.05
CA ALA A 319 16.12 -7.96 15.51
C ALA A 319 16.56 -8.89 16.65
N PHE A 320 17.82 -9.30 16.66
CA PHE A 320 18.35 -10.22 17.66
C PHE A 320 19.84 -10.03 17.90
N SER A 321 20.33 -10.58 19.00
CA SER A 321 21.75 -10.71 19.30
C SER A 321 22.07 -12.13 19.74
N VAL A 322 23.24 -12.63 19.32
CA VAL A 322 23.74 -13.96 19.70
C VAL A 322 24.69 -13.78 20.89
N ALA A 323 24.26 -14.17 22.08
CA ALA A 323 25.09 -14.07 23.27
C ALA A 323 26.06 -15.24 23.39
N SER A 324 25.65 -16.45 22.98
CA SER A 324 26.49 -17.64 22.94
C SER A 324 25.88 -18.72 22.06
N ALA A 325 26.57 -19.84 21.89
CA ALA A 325 26.02 -21.04 21.25
C ALA A 325 24.73 -21.55 21.89
N ALA A 326 24.45 -21.17 23.14
CA ALA A 326 23.29 -21.62 23.91
C ALA A 326 22.22 -20.55 24.12
N LYS A 327 22.44 -19.30 23.69
CA LYS A 327 21.55 -18.18 24.03
C LYS A 327 21.50 -17.09 22.96
N ILE A 328 20.29 -16.75 22.56
CA ILE A 328 19.96 -15.59 21.71
C ILE A 328 18.97 -14.69 22.47
N THR A 329 19.08 -13.38 22.30
CA THR A 329 17.99 -12.45 22.66
C THR A 329 17.40 -11.89 21.37
N ALA A 330 16.07 -11.85 21.26
CA ALA A 330 15.36 -11.35 20.08
C ALA A 330 14.19 -10.47 20.49
N THR A 331 13.94 -9.39 19.75
CA THR A 331 12.84 -8.48 20.02
C THR A 331 11.65 -8.81 19.14
N VAL A 332 10.45 -8.95 19.74
CA VAL A 332 9.20 -9.22 19.00
C VAL A 332 8.97 -8.10 17.98
N PRO A 333 9.00 -8.40 16.67
CA PRO A 333 8.97 -7.36 15.63
C PRO A 333 7.56 -6.81 15.41
N SER A 334 7.47 -5.64 14.80
CA SER A 334 6.19 -5.07 14.37
C SER A 334 5.49 -5.98 13.36
N GLY A 335 4.17 -6.15 13.50
CA GLY A 335 3.38 -7.05 12.68
C GLY A 335 3.63 -8.55 12.94
N ALA A 336 4.32 -8.92 14.02
CA ALA A 336 4.39 -10.30 14.46
C ALA A 336 2.98 -10.82 14.83
N THR A 337 2.74 -12.10 14.55
CA THR A 337 1.55 -12.83 15.00
C THR A 337 1.98 -13.99 15.89
N SER A 338 1.06 -14.49 16.72
CA SER A 338 1.33 -15.64 17.59
C SER A 338 1.70 -16.88 16.77
N GLY A 339 2.76 -17.58 17.18
CA GLY A 339 3.24 -18.77 16.48
C GLY A 339 4.65 -19.17 16.90
N SER A 340 5.25 -20.12 16.18
CA SER A 340 6.59 -20.62 16.50
C SER A 340 7.68 -19.58 16.22
N ILE A 341 8.78 -19.68 16.96
CA ILE A 341 10.01 -18.96 16.69
C ILE A 341 10.89 -19.86 15.82
N SER A 342 11.45 -19.34 14.73
CA SER A 342 12.43 -20.05 13.92
C SER A 342 13.76 -19.33 13.85
N ILE A 343 14.85 -20.10 13.77
CA ILE A 343 16.23 -19.63 13.74
C ILE A 343 16.96 -20.31 12.59
N ILE A 344 17.70 -19.54 11.80
CA ILE A 344 18.66 -20.06 10.81
C ILE A 344 20.06 -19.82 11.36
N ALA A 345 20.80 -20.90 11.58
CA ALA A 345 22.20 -20.88 11.98
C ALA A 345 23.05 -21.73 11.01
N PRO A 346 24.39 -21.77 11.14
CA PRO A 346 25.26 -22.52 10.25
C PRO A 346 24.93 -24.02 10.15
N GLY A 347 24.38 -24.62 11.21
CA GLY A 347 23.91 -26.01 11.17
C GLY A 347 22.53 -26.24 10.54
N GLY A 348 21.83 -25.17 10.10
CA GLY A 348 20.54 -25.24 9.42
C GLY A 348 19.41 -24.44 10.09
N LEU A 349 18.18 -24.81 9.76
CA LEU A 349 16.95 -24.22 10.29
C LEU A 349 16.44 -25.01 11.49
N VAL A 350 16.05 -24.31 12.56
CA VAL A 350 15.28 -24.88 13.68
C VAL A 350 14.02 -24.06 13.92
N THR A 351 12.94 -24.74 14.31
CA THR A 351 11.66 -24.12 14.71
C THR A 351 11.30 -24.60 16.11
N SER A 352 10.84 -23.69 16.96
CA SER A 352 10.43 -24.02 18.32
C SER A 352 9.16 -24.87 18.32
N SER A 353 9.11 -25.88 19.20
CA SER A 353 7.92 -26.68 19.47
C SER A 353 6.84 -25.85 20.20
N ALA A 354 7.25 -25.05 21.19
CA ALA A 354 6.39 -24.08 21.85
C ALA A 354 6.11 -22.87 20.95
N LYS A 355 4.91 -22.29 21.09
CA LYS A 355 4.50 -21.07 20.39
C LYS A 355 4.70 -19.85 21.28
N PHE A 356 5.17 -18.75 20.70
CA PHE A 356 5.15 -17.44 21.33
C PHE A 356 3.80 -16.77 21.08
N THR A 357 3.18 -16.21 22.12
CA THR A 357 1.90 -15.50 22.01
C THR A 357 2.14 -14.00 21.93
N VAL A 358 1.85 -13.40 20.78
CA VAL A 358 1.90 -11.94 20.64
C VAL A 358 0.67 -11.34 21.31
N SER A 359 0.88 -10.64 22.41
CA SER A 359 -0.18 -9.96 23.15
C SER A 359 -0.53 -8.65 22.44
N MET A 360 -1.80 -8.46 22.07
CA MET A 360 -2.30 -7.13 21.67
C MET A 360 -2.27 -6.23 22.91
N THR A 361 -1.48 -5.17 22.93
CA THR A 361 -1.34 -4.33 24.13
C THR A 361 -2.54 -3.43 24.43
N THR A 362 -3.49 -3.28 23.52
CA THR A 362 -4.77 -2.62 23.79
C THR A 362 -5.80 -3.10 22.77
N THR A 363 -6.87 -3.76 23.20
CA THR A 363 -8.12 -3.67 22.43
C THR A 363 -8.49 -2.19 22.38
N PRO A 364 -8.57 -1.57 21.19
CA PRO A 364 -8.96 -0.17 21.08
C PRO A 364 -10.32 0.01 21.77
N SER A 365 -10.37 0.87 22.79
CA SER A 365 -11.61 1.19 23.49
C SER A 365 -12.49 2.05 22.58
N LEU A 366 -13.76 1.68 22.43
CA LEU A 366 -14.73 2.43 21.61
C LEU A 366 -14.76 3.89 22.10
N PRO A 367 -14.82 4.88 21.20
CA PRO A 367 -15.04 6.25 21.62
C PRO A 367 -16.39 6.40 22.32
N SER A 368 -16.50 7.35 23.23
CA SER A 368 -17.77 7.72 23.86
C SER A 368 -17.93 9.23 23.85
N ILE A 369 -19.12 9.74 23.52
CA ILE A 369 -19.45 11.17 23.63
C ILE A 369 -20.26 11.33 24.92
N VAL A 370 -19.73 12.11 25.86
CA VAL A 370 -20.37 12.42 27.14
C VAL A 370 -21.23 13.69 26.99
N SER A 371 -20.69 14.72 26.35
CA SER A 371 -21.39 16.00 26.14
C SER A 371 -20.81 16.79 24.98
N PHE A 372 -21.51 17.83 24.55
CA PHE A 372 -21.02 18.82 23.61
C PHE A 372 -21.56 20.21 23.95
N SER A 373 -20.79 21.26 23.64
CA SER A 373 -21.19 22.65 23.88
C SER A 373 -20.58 23.61 22.85
N PRO A 374 -21.34 24.61 22.35
CA PRO A 374 -22.76 24.85 22.63
C PRO A 374 -23.67 23.75 22.07
N ALA A 375 -24.90 23.63 22.59
CA ALA A 375 -25.89 22.65 22.11
C ALA A 375 -26.61 23.09 20.82
N SER A 376 -26.46 24.36 20.45
CA SER A 376 -26.98 24.94 19.22
C SER A 376 -26.01 25.94 18.60
N GLY A 377 -26.17 26.21 17.31
CA GLY A 377 -25.36 27.20 16.60
C GLY A 377 -25.58 27.17 15.09
N ALA A 378 -25.28 28.30 14.44
CA ALA A 378 -25.30 28.40 12.98
C ALA A 378 -24.09 27.71 12.33
N VAL A 379 -24.11 27.55 11.01
CA VAL A 379 -22.95 27.11 10.22
C VAL A 379 -21.74 27.98 10.58
N GLY A 380 -20.58 27.33 10.81
CA GLY A 380 -19.36 27.99 11.26
C GLY A 380 -19.17 28.04 12.78
N THR A 381 -20.19 27.70 13.58
CA THR A 381 -20.04 27.62 15.05
C THR A 381 -19.04 26.52 15.41
N THR A 382 -18.09 26.83 16.29
CA THR A 382 -17.18 25.81 16.84
C THR A 382 -17.81 25.14 18.05
N VAL A 383 -17.91 23.81 18.01
CA VAL A 383 -18.50 22.96 19.06
C VAL A 383 -17.40 22.15 19.72
N THR A 384 -17.33 22.21 21.05
CA THR A 384 -16.47 21.35 21.86
C THR A 384 -17.22 20.05 22.18
N ILE A 385 -16.66 18.91 21.82
CA ILE A 385 -17.17 17.56 22.10
C ILE A 385 -16.30 16.94 23.19
N THR A 386 -16.90 16.56 24.32
CA THR A 386 -16.23 15.96 25.48
C THR A 386 -16.59 14.49 25.59
N GLY A 387 -15.61 13.64 25.89
CA GLY A 387 -15.79 12.20 25.86
C GLY A 387 -14.55 11.41 26.30
N ALA A 388 -14.37 10.22 25.72
CA ALA A 388 -13.22 9.36 25.95
C ALA A 388 -12.78 8.65 24.66
N ASN A 389 -11.53 8.21 24.64
CA ASN A 389 -10.88 7.45 23.56
C ASN A 389 -10.92 8.16 22.18
N PHE A 390 -10.74 9.48 22.15
CA PHE A 390 -10.74 10.28 20.92
C PHE A 390 -9.38 10.34 20.18
N THR A 391 -8.30 9.82 20.77
CA THR A 391 -6.99 9.77 20.10
C THR A 391 -7.10 8.98 18.80
N GLY A 392 -6.68 9.57 17.68
CA GLY A 392 -6.79 8.95 16.35
C GLY A 392 -8.20 8.95 15.76
N ALA A 393 -9.09 9.84 16.22
CA ALA A 393 -10.37 10.06 15.54
C ALA A 393 -10.16 10.48 14.08
N THR A 394 -10.89 9.82 13.17
CA THR A 394 -10.79 9.99 11.71
C THR A 394 -11.99 10.73 11.13
N SER A 395 -13.09 10.89 11.88
CA SER A 395 -14.28 11.58 11.40
C SER A 395 -15.11 12.19 12.54
N VAL A 396 -15.66 13.38 12.29
CA VAL A 396 -16.75 13.97 13.07
C VAL A 396 -17.88 14.36 12.11
N LYS A 397 -19.13 14.04 12.47
CA LYS A 397 -20.31 14.35 11.66
C LYS A 397 -21.43 14.99 12.48
N PHE A 398 -22.09 16.01 11.94
CA PHE A 398 -23.33 16.60 12.45
C PHE A 398 -24.51 16.08 11.63
N ASN A 399 -25.34 15.22 12.23
CA ASN A 399 -26.47 14.55 11.59
C ASN A 399 -26.14 13.93 10.22
N GLY A 400 -24.95 13.33 10.09
CA GLY A 400 -24.47 12.72 8.85
C GLY A 400 -23.58 13.62 7.97
N THR A 401 -23.62 14.94 8.13
CA THR A 401 -22.79 15.89 7.39
C THR A 401 -21.38 15.97 8.01
N ALA A 402 -20.34 15.74 7.22
CA ALA A 402 -18.95 15.74 7.68
C ALA A 402 -18.48 17.15 8.10
N ALA A 403 -17.81 17.24 9.24
CA ALA A 403 -17.28 18.47 9.81
C ALA A 403 -15.76 18.49 9.79
N ALA A 404 -15.17 19.69 9.68
CA ALA A 404 -13.78 19.91 10.05
C ALA A 404 -13.64 19.82 11.58
N PHE A 405 -12.59 19.18 12.06
CA PHE A 405 -12.37 18.99 13.49
C PHE A 405 -10.88 18.92 13.86
N THR A 406 -10.60 19.05 15.16
CA THR A 406 -9.29 18.89 15.77
C THR A 406 -9.41 18.03 17.01
N VAL A 407 -8.56 17.00 17.14
CA VAL A 407 -8.44 16.21 18.36
C VAL A 407 -7.52 16.98 19.32
N VAL A 408 -8.10 17.53 20.38
CA VAL A 408 -7.35 18.31 21.38
C VAL A 408 -6.69 17.37 22.39
N SER A 409 -7.38 16.29 22.77
CA SER A 409 -6.87 15.23 23.63
C SER A 409 -7.71 13.96 23.49
N ALA A 410 -7.35 12.89 24.21
CA ALA A 410 -8.14 11.66 24.26
C ALA A 410 -9.59 11.86 24.76
N THR A 411 -9.90 12.99 25.41
CA THR A 411 -11.22 13.28 25.98
C THR A 411 -11.90 14.50 25.38
N LYS A 412 -11.27 15.19 24.41
CA LYS A 412 -11.79 16.44 23.85
C LYS A 412 -11.50 16.58 22.35
N ILE A 413 -12.55 16.89 21.58
CA ILE A 413 -12.49 17.29 20.18
C ILE A 413 -13.14 18.67 20.03
N THR A 414 -12.62 19.51 19.14
CA THR A 414 -13.32 20.70 18.65
C THR A 414 -13.72 20.48 17.19
N ALA A 415 -14.98 20.73 16.84
CA ALA A 415 -15.49 20.56 15.47
C ALA A 415 -16.34 21.75 15.05
N THR A 416 -16.23 22.17 13.78
CA THR A 416 -16.98 23.31 13.24
C THR A 416 -18.24 22.84 12.54
N VAL A 417 -19.39 23.44 12.84
CA VAL A 417 -20.67 23.12 12.19
C VAL A 417 -20.55 23.35 10.68
N PRO A 418 -20.64 22.31 9.84
CA PRO A 418 -20.39 22.41 8.41
C PRO A 418 -21.57 23.03 7.66
N SER A 419 -21.33 23.51 6.44
CA SER A 419 -22.42 23.90 5.53
C SER A 419 -23.29 22.68 5.21
N GLY A 420 -24.61 22.89 5.12
CA GLY A 420 -25.57 21.80 4.93
C GLY A 420 -25.78 20.90 6.15
N ALA A 421 -25.27 21.27 7.33
CA ALA A 421 -25.65 20.60 8.57
C ALA A 421 -27.16 20.77 8.84
N THR A 422 -27.79 19.73 9.34
CA THR A 422 -29.17 19.75 9.84
C THR A 422 -29.17 19.37 11.33
N THR A 423 -30.22 19.74 12.05
CA THR A 423 -30.38 19.40 13.47
C THR A 423 -30.38 17.88 13.67
N GLY A 424 -29.55 17.39 14.59
CA GLY A 424 -29.46 15.96 14.92
C GLY A 424 -28.19 15.58 15.68
N THR A 425 -27.96 14.28 15.85
CA THR A 425 -26.83 13.76 16.67
C THR A 425 -25.46 14.06 16.07
N ILE A 426 -24.44 14.11 16.93
CA ILE A 426 -23.02 14.18 16.55
C ILE A 426 -22.43 12.77 16.60
N LYS A 427 -21.63 12.40 15.59
CA LYS A 427 -20.87 11.14 15.56
C LYS A 427 -19.37 11.38 15.52
N VAL A 428 -18.61 10.59 16.27
CA VAL A 428 -17.14 10.57 16.27
C VAL A 428 -16.66 9.15 15.94
N THR A 429 -15.82 8.99 14.92
CA THR A 429 -15.28 7.70 14.50
C THR A 429 -13.77 7.63 14.76
N THR A 430 -13.32 6.50 15.30
CA THR A 430 -11.90 6.13 15.46
C THR A 430 -11.68 4.76 14.81
N ALA A 431 -10.44 4.26 14.81
CA ALA A 431 -10.14 2.88 14.41
C ALA A 431 -10.85 1.82 15.28
N ALA A 432 -11.25 2.18 16.51
CA ALA A 432 -11.98 1.30 17.44
C ALA A 432 -13.48 1.17 17.10
N GLY A 433 -14.04 2.13 16.36
CA GLY A 433 -15.47 2.21 16.03
C GLY A 433 -16.03 3.62 16.17
N THR A 434 -17.36 3.75 16.23
CA THR A 434 -18.07 5.04 16.20
C THR A 434 -18.92 5.27 17.44
N ALA A 435 -18.77 6.45 18.05
CA ALA A 435 -19.64 6.99 19.09
C ALA A 435 -20.74 7.86 18.47
N THR A 436 -21.94 7.85 19.07
CA THR A 436 -23.03 8.78 18.75
C THR A 436 -23.43 9.52 20.02
N SER A 437 -23.64 10.83 19.94
CA SER A 437 -24.09 11.62 21.09
C SER A 437 -25.51 11.25 21.49
N SER A 438 -25.82 11.29 22.79
CA SER A 438 -27.18 11.05 23.31
C SER A 438 -28.14 12.19 22.99
N GLY A 439 -27.66 13.43 22.95
CA GLY A 439 -28.42 14.62 22.54
C GLY A 439 -28.22 15.00 21.08
N SER A 440 -29.17 15.75 20.53
CA SER A 440 -29.08 16.39 19.22
C SER A 440 -28.46 17.79 19.34
N PHE A 441 -27.60 18.15 18.39
CA PHE A 441 -27.16 19.52 18.17
C PHE A 441 -28.19 20.25 17.30
N THR A 442 -28.64 21.43 17.72
CA THR A 442 -29.62 22.25 16.97
C THR A 442 -28.89 23.22 16.04
N VAL A 443 -29.07 23.06 14.72
CA VAL A 443 -28.53 24.02 13.75
C VAL A 443 -29.44 25.23 13.69
N SER A 444 -28.94 26.40 14.11
CA SER A 444 -29.68 27.66 14.09
C SER A 444 -29.52 28.35 12.73
N SER A 445 -30.62 28.77 12.10
CA SER A 445 -30.56 29.59 10.88
C SER A 445 -30.18 31.02 11.23
N SER A 446 -28.95 31.45 10.94
CA SER A 446 -28.49 32.84 11.06
C SER A 446 -28.71 33.62 9.76
N GLY A 447 -29.91 33.53 9.16
CA GLY A 447 -30.30 34.38 8.03
C GLY A 447 -31.03 35.64 8.51
N THR A 448 -30.90 36.75 7.79
CA THR A 448 -31.71 37.96 8.03
C THR A 448 -32.91 37.92 7.10
N GLY A 449 -34.14 37.99 7.64
CA GLY A 449 -35.34 38.13 6.82
C GLY A 449 -35.49 39.57 6.32
N LYS A 450 -35.74 39.77 5.01
CA LYS A 450 -35.98 41.10 4.42
C LYS A 450 -37.12 41.00 3.41
N VAL A 451 -38.34 41.37 3.82
CA VAL A 451 -39.52 41.35 2.94
C VAL A 451 -39.76 42.75 2.39
N VAL A 452 -39.89 42.85 1.08
CA VAL A 452 -40.10 44.12 0.35
C VAL A 452 -41.28 43.97 -0.62
N ILE A 453 -41.94 45.06 -0.96
CA ILE A 453 -42.94 45.18 -2.02
C ILE A 453 -42.22 45.09 -3.37
N SER A 454 -42.44 44.02 -4.12
CA SER A 454 -41.82 43.81 -5.43
C SER A 454 -42.63 44.37 -6.59
N GLN A 455 -43.96 44.47 -6.44
CA GLN A 455 -44.83 45.02 -7.48
C GLN A 455 -46.10 45.67 -6.92
N VAL A 456 -46.52 46.78 -7.54
CA VAL A 456 -47.80 47.45 -7.26
C VAL A 456 -48.57 47.66 -8.55
N TYR A 457 -49.83 47.23 -8.60
CA TYR A 457 -50.71 47.44 -9.74
C TYR A 457 -52.14 47.78 -9.28
N GLY A 458 -52.59 49.00 -9.62
CA GLY A 458 -53.94 49.51 -9.34
C GLY A 458 -54.80 49.72 -10.59
N GLY A 459 -54.43 49.09 -11.70
CA GLY A 459 -55.15 49.21 -12.98
C GLY A 459 -56.19 48.11 -13.18
N GLY A 460 -56.33 47.19 -12.23
CA GLY A 460 -57.06 45.95 -12.38
C GLY A 460 -58.54 46.18 -12.61
N GLY A 461 -59.08 45.56 -13.66
CA GLY A 461 -60.49 45.66 -13.97
C GLY A 461 -60.94 47.04 -14.48
N ASN A 462 -60.02 47.95 -14.80
CA ASN A 462 -60.36 49.16 -15.56
C ASN A 462 -60.50 48.84 -17.07
N SER A 463 -61.12 49.76 -17.82
CA SER A 463 -61.18 49.65 -19.28
C SER A 463 -59.76 49.63 -19.88
N GLY A 464 -59.48 48.62 -20.71
CA GLY A 464 -58.15 48.38 -21.30
C GLY A 464 -57.15 47.67 -20.39
N ALA A 465 -57.54 47.27 -19.17
CA ALA A 465 -56.69 46.48 -18.29
C ALA A 465 -56.49 45.05 -18.79
N THR A 466 -55.33 44.45 -18.49
CA THR A 466 -55.09 43.02 -18.77
C THR A 466 -55.67 42.15 -17.67
N TYR A 467 -55.46 42.50 -16.41
CA TYR A 467 -55.93 41.73 -15.25
C TYR A 467 -57.22 42.30 -14.68
N LYS A 468 -58.06 41.42 -14.11
CA LYS A 468 -59.36 41.78 -13.51
C LYS A 468 -59.24 42.43 -12.14
N ASN A 469 -58.12 42.20 -11.44
CA ASN A 469 -57.91 42.60 -10.06
C ASN A 469 -56.68 43.48 -9.92
N ASP A 470 -56.75 44.42 -8.99
CA ASP A 470 -55.58 45.06 -8.42
C ASP A 470 -54.75 44.03 -7.64
N PHE A 471 -53.46 44.31 -7.47
CA PHE A 471 -52.62 43.48 -6.59
C PHE A 471 -51.39 44.21 -6.07
N ILE A 472 -50.89 43.68 -4.96
CA ILE A 472 -49.57 43.95 -4.42
C ILE A 472 -48.81 42.62 -4.36
N GLU A 473 -47.52 42.63 -4.68
CA GLU A 473 -46.65 41.47 -4.57
C GLU A 473 -45.50 41.78 -3.61
N LEU A 474 -45.15 40.81 -2.77
CA LEU A 474 -43.98 40.88 -1.89
C LEU A 474 -42.90 39.91 -2.36
N TYR A 475 -41.66 40.21 -1.99
CA TYR A 475 -40.50 39.36 -2.20
C TYR A 475 -39.63 39.32 -0.94
N ASN A 476 -39.12 38.13 -0.59
CA ASN A 476 -38.12 38.01 0.48
C ASN A 476 -36.71 38.06 -0.12
N SER A 477 -36.10 39.25 -0.05
CA SER A 477 -34.72 39.52 -0.46
C SER A 477 -33.69 39.15 0.62
N GLY A 478 -34.14 38.62 1.75
CA GLY A 478 -33.30 38.12 2.84
C GLY A 478 -32.85 36.67 2.66
N THR A 479 -32.16 36.17 3.68
CA THR A 479 -31.59 34.82 3.74
C THR A 479 -32.29 33.89 4.73
N ALA A 480 -33.34 34.37 5.41
CA ALA A 480 -34.20 33.57 6.30
C ALA A 480 -35.68 33.69 5.92
N THR A 481 -36.44 32.63 6.22
CA THR A 481 -37.91 32.63 6.10
C THR A 481 -38.52 33.64 7.07
N VAL A 482 -39.52 34.39 6.62
CA VAL A 482 -40.22 35.40 7.43
C VAL A 482 -41.67 34.97 7.67
N ASP A 483 -42.10 34.99 8.93
CA ASP A 483 -43.51 34.83 9.31
C ASP A 483 -44.26 36.15 9.07
N LEU A 484 -45.34 36.10 8.28
CA LEU A 484 -46.15 37.24 7.88
C LEU A 484 -47.43 37.40 8.70
N SER A 485 -47.66 36.56 9.71
CA SER A 485 -48.88 36.60 10.54
C SER A 485 -49.12 37.95 11.22
N ALA A 486 -48.08 38.68 11.59
CA ALA A 486 -48.20 40.02 12.17
C ALA A 486 -48.26 41.14 11.12
N TYR A 487 -48.08 40.83 9.84
CA TYR A 487 -47.90 41.81 8.77
C TYR A 487 -49.23 42.22 8.13
N ALA A 488 -49.23 43.40 7.51
CA ALA A 488 -50.33 43.88 6.69
C ALA A 488 -49.83 44.73 5.51
N ILE A 489 -50.53 44.65 4.38
CA ILE A 489 -50.47 45.65 3.31
C ILE A 489 -51.49 46.74 3.63
N GLN A 490 -51.05 47.99 3.55
CA GLN A 490 -51.92 49.15 3.72
C GLN A 490 -51.83 50.08 2.52
N TYR A 491 -52.95 50.66 2.12
CA TYR A 491 -53.04 51.56 0.97
C TYR A 491 -53.72 52.88 1.32
N ALA A 492 -53.21 53.99 0.79
CA ALA A 492 -53.89 55.28 0.80
C ALA A 492 -53.75 55.95 -0.57
N SER A 493 -54.74 56.79 -0.93
CA SER A 493 -54.64 57.61 -2.15
C SER A 493 -53.50 58.64 -2.03
N ALA A 494 -53.08 59.20 -3.17
CA ALA A 494 -51.86 60.00 -3.32
C ALA A 494 -51.66 61.07 -2.23
N SER A 495 -52.73 61.74 -1.79
CA SER A 495 -52.71 62.82 -0.80
C SER A 495 -53.45 62.52 0.51
N SER A 496 -54.05 61.33 0.65
CA SER A 496 -54.87 60.97 1.84
C SER A 496 -54.02 60.50 3.02
N ALA A 497 -54.53 60.72 4.23
CA ALA A 497 -54.06 60.11 5.48
C ALA A 497 -54.93 58.92 5.95
N THR A 498 -55.99 58.60 5.21
CA THR A 498 -56.88 57.46 5.49
C THR A 498 -56.38 56.24 4.75
N TRP A 499 -56.11 55.17 5.49
CA TRP A 499 -55.57 53.92 4.97
C TRP A 499 -56.64 52.80 4.91
N SER A 500 -56.55 51.94 3.92
CA SER A 500 -57.22 50.64 3.85
C SER A 500 -56.20 49.54 4.16
N THR A 501 -56.64 48.39 4.66
CA THR A 501 -55.74 47.34 5.17
C THR A 501 -56.16 45.95 4.70
N THR A 502 -55.17 45.17 4.26
CA THR A 502 -55.27 43.73 4.00
C THR A 502 -54.26 43.02 4.91
N THR A 503 -54.74 42.20 5.85
CA THR A 503 -53.89 41.43 6.77
C THR A 503 -53.24 40.25 6.07
N LEU A 504 -52.00 39.93 6.43
CA LEU A 504 -51.24 38.81 5.85
C LEU A 504 -51.20 37.61 6.81
N SER A 505 -50.80 36.45 6.30
CA SER A 505 -50.63 35.22 7.08
C SER A 505 -49.59 34.30 6.44
N GLY A 506 -49.26 33.20 7.12
CA GLY A 506 -48.28 32.23 6.61
C GLY A 506 -46.85 32.76 6.65
N SER A 507 -45.97 32.18 5.83
CA SER A 507 -44.55 32.50 5.83
C SER A 507 -43.99 32.65 4.41
N LEU A 508 -42.98 33.50 4.25
CA LEU A 508 -42.30 33.73 2.99
C LEU A 508 -40.83 33.29 3.05
N ALA A 509 -40.49 32.22 2.33
CA ALA A 509 -39.13 31.70 2.25
C ALA A 509 -38.20 32.63 1.43
N PRO A 510 -36.87 32.59 1.65
CA PRO A 510 -35.90 33.37 0.87
C PRO A 510 -36.07 33.18 -0.64
N GLY A 511 -36.05 34.28 -1.39
CA GLY A 511 -36.15 34.28 -2.85
C GLY A 511 -37.51 33.90 -3.43
N LYS A 512 -38.56 33.86 -2.61
CA LYS A 512 -39.95 33.57 -3.03
C LYS A 512 -40.82 34.83 -3.03
N TYR A 513 -41.96 34.74 -3.72
CA TYR A 513 -42.95 35.81 -3.83
C TYR A 513 -44.18 35.52 -2.94
N TYR A 514 -44.93 36.57 -2.61
CA TYR A 514 -46.22 36.47 -1.94
C TYR A 514 -47.19 37.42 -2.64
N LEU A 515 -48.22 36.88 -3.28
CA LEU A 515 -49.18 37.65 -4.07
C LEU A 515 -50.43 37.97 -3.25
N ILE A 516 -50.77 39.26 -3.18
CA ILE A 516 -51.97 39.77 -2.52
C ILE A 516 -52.94 40.23 -3.61
N LYS A 517 -54.03 39.48 -3.80
CA LYS A 517 -55.13 39.86 -4.69
C LYS A 517 -56.00 40.91 -4.01
N GLU A 518 -56.27 42.03 -4.68
CA GLU A 518 -57.11 43.11 -4.18
C GLU A 518 -58.40 43.26 -5.02
N ALA A 519 -59.06 44.41 -4.97
CA ALA A 519 -60.37 44.61 -5.57
C ALA A 519 -60.41 44.30 -7.08
N ALA A 520 -61.59 43.85 -7.54
CA ALA A 520 -61.86 43.62 -8.94
C ALA A 520 -62.64 44.80 -9.54
N GLY A 521 -62.35 45.14 -10.79
CA GLY A 521 -63.19 46.02 -11.61
C GLY A 521 -64.06 45.24 -12.60
N SER A 522 -64.74 45.96 -13.50
CA SER A 522 -65.64 45.40 -14.53
C SER A 522 -64.95 45.06 -15.86
N GLY A 523 -63.75 45.56 -16.09
CA GLY A 523 -62.87 45.25 -17.22
C GLY A 523 -61.87 44.13 -16.92
N GLY A 524 -60.80 44.05 -17.71
CA GLY A 524 -59.78 43.00 -17.56
C GLY A 524 -60.18 41.65 -18.15
N THR A 525 -59.23 40.96 -18.80
CA THR A 525 -59.50 39.67 -19.45
C THR A 525 -58.88 38.49 -18.72
N LYS A 526 -57.87 38.71 -17.87
CA LYS A 526 -57.14 37.66 -17.15
C LYS A 526 -57.36 37.70 -15.64
N SER A 527 -57.50 36.52 -15.03
CA SER A 527 -57.39 36.35 -13.57
C SER A 527 -55.91 36.36 -13.15
N LEU A 528 -55.64 36.74 -11.89
CA LEU A 528 -54.31 36.59 -11.30
C LEU A 528 -53.96 35.10 -11.10
N PRO A 529 -52.67 34.75 -11.01
CA PRO A 529 -52.21 33.48 -10.43
C PRO A 529 -52.75 33.26 -9.01
N THR A 530 -52.61 32.05 -8.47
CA THR A 530 -53.02 31.74 -7.09
C THR A 530 -52.40 32.73 -6.11
N SER A 531 -53.23 33.48 -5.39
CA SER A 531 -52.78 34.45 -4.39
C SER A 531 -52.72 33.82 -3.01
N GLN A 532 -51.77 34.27 -2.20
CA GLN A 532 -51.60 33.84 -0.81
C GLN A 532 -52.41 34.71 0.16
N ALA A 533 -52.84 35.90 -0.24
CA ALA A 533 -53.83 36.69 0.48
C ALA A 533 -54.85 37.31 -0.47
N THR A 534 -56.06 37.56 0.03
CA THR A 534 -57.12 38.25 -0.69
C THR A 534 -57.65 39.40 0.18
N GLY A 535 -57.63 40.60 -0.38
CA GLY A 535 -58.19 41.82 0.19
C GLY A 535 -59.23 42.45 -0.73
N SER A 536 -59.68 43.64 -0.36
CA SER A 536 -60.71 44.42 -1.07
C SER A 536 -60.29 45.87 -1.30
N ILE A 537 -58.99 46.16 -1.26
CA ILE A 537 -58.47 47.51 -1.47
C ILE A 537 -58.67 47.89 -2.94
N ASN A 538 -59.26 49.05 -3.20
CA ASN A 538 -59.29 49.66 -4.54
C ASN A 538 -58.06 50.54 -4.69
N LEU A 539 -57.08 50.14 -5.49
CA LEU A 539 -55.88 50.92 -5.74
C LEU A 539 -56.12 51.86 -6.92
N ALA A 540 -55.68 53.11 -6.80
CA ALA A 540 -55.75 54.04 -7.92
C ALA A 540 -54.73 53.65 -9.01
N ALA A 541 -55.17 53.66 -10.27
CA ALA A 541 -54.36 53.24 -11.42
C ALA A 541 -53.15 54.12 -11.72
N THR A 542 -53.16 55.38 -11.28
CA THR A 542 -52.14 56.38 -11.66
C THR A 542 -51.28 56.85 -10.50
N SER A 543 -51.84 57.02 -9.29
CA SER A 543 -51.10 57.57 -8.14
C SER A 543 -51.65 57.13 -6.78
N GLY A 544 -50.77 56.71 -5.87
CA GLY A 544 -51.17 56.18 -4.56
C GLY A 544 -49.97 55.81 -3.69
N LYS A 545 -50.24 55.27 -2.51
CA LYS A 545 -49.24 54.89 -1.49
C LYS A 545 -49.53 53.50 -0.98
N VAL A 546 -48.53 52.62 -0.95
CA VAL A 546 -48.59 51.27 -0.39
C VAL A 546 -47.55 51.13 0.70
N ALA A 547 -47.95 50.64 1.87
CA ALA A 547 -47.06 50.34 2.98
C ALA A 547 -47.13 48.85 3.33
N LEU A 548 -45.97 48.19 3.39
CA LEU A 548 -45.84 46.91 4.08
C LEU A 548 -45.53 47.20 5.53
N THR A 549 -46.35 46.68 6.44
CA THR A 549 -46.23 46.93 7.88
C THR A 549 -46.07 45.63 8.65
N LYS A 550 -45.31 45.66 9.75
CA LYS A 550 -45.16 44.54 10.70
C LYS A 550 -46.20 44.57 11.83
N THR A 551 -47.32 45.24 11.58
CA THR A 551 -48.50 45.31 12.46
C THR A 551 -49.76 45.36 11.60
N GLN A 552 -50.83 44.78 12.10
CA GLN A 552 -52.15 44.88 11.46
C GLN A 552 -52.89 46.17 11.84
N THR A 553 -52.31 46.99 12.73
CA THR A 553 -52.89 48.27 13.12
C THR A 553 -52.78 49.28 11.98
N ARG A 554 -53.90 49.91 11.64
CA ARG A 554 -53.98 50.87 10.55
C ARG A 554 -53.14 52.13 10.82
N LEU A 555 -52.38 52.58 9.82
CA LEU A 555 -51.63 53.84 9.84
C LEU A 555 -52.60 55.05 9.90
N THR A 556 -52.18 56.13 10.54
CA THR A 556 -53.03 57.32 10.79
C THR A 556 -52.43 58.63 10.27
N VAL A 557 -51.23 58.57 9.67
CA VAL A 557 -50.50 59.73 9.14
C VAL A 557 -50.44 59.69 7.62
N SER A 558 -50.33 60.87 6.98
CA SER A 558 -50.19 60.96 5.51
C SER A 558 -48.83 60.46 5.02
N ASN A 559 -47.77 60.63 5.82
CA ASN A 559 -46.41 60.17 5.51
C ASN A 559 -45.85 59.32 6.67
N PRO A 560 -45.90 57.98 6.57
CA PRO A 560 -45.39 57.08 7.59
C PRO A 560 -43.94 56.63 7.34
N VAL A 561 -43.25 57.14 6.30
CA VAL A 561 -41.89 56.72 5.94
C VAL A 561 -40.95 56.89 7.14
N GLY A 562 -40.15 55.86 7.42
CA GLY A 562 -39.24 55.83 8.57
C GLY A 562 -39.89 55.41 9.90
N SER A 563 -41.20 55.17 9.94
CA SER A 563 -41.86 54.66 11.15
C SER A 563 -41.41 53.23 11.46
N ALA A 564 -41.18 52.91 12.73
CA ALA A 564 -40.67 51.60 13.16
C ALA A 564 -41.51 50.38 12.71
N ASN A 565 -42.80 50.59 12.43
CA ASN A 565 -43.73 49.55 11.99
C ASN A 565 -43.88 49.45 10.47
N VAL A 566 -43.31 50.37 9.70
CA VAL A 566 -43.25 50.30 8.23
C VAL A 566 -41.97 49.56 7.85
N VAL A 567 -42.14 48.45 7.14
CA VAL A 567 -41.05 47.57 6.71
C VAL A 567 -40.54 47.98 5.33
N ASP A 568 -41.45 48.37 4.45
CA ASP A 568 -41.17 48.88 3.11
C ASP A 568 -42.34 49.76 2.65
N PHE A 569 -42.07 50.75 1.82
CA PHE A 569 -43.05 51.75 1.41
C PHE A 569 -42.88 52.18 -0.04
N VAL A 570 -43.99 52.23 -0.78
CA VAL A 570 -44.01 52.64 -2.19
C VAL A 570 -45.05 53.74 -2.41
N GLY A 571 -44.57 54.96 -2.63
CA GLY A 571 -45.38 56.03 -3.24
C GLY A 571 -45.20 56.01 -4.75
N TYR A 572 -46.28 56.11 -5.53
CA TYR A 572 -46.21 56.12 -7.00
C TYR A 572 -47.02 57.27 -7.61
N GLY A 573 -46.59 57.72 -8.79
CA GLY A 573 -47.20 58.86 -9.50
C GLY A 573 -47.05 60.17 -8.73
N SER A 574 -48.14 60.86 -8.44
CA SER A 574 -48.15 62.12 -7.68
C SER A 574 -48.26 61.97 -6.16
N ALA A 575 -47.89 60.82 -5.61
CA ALA A 575 -47.96 60.56 -4.18
C ALA A 575 -47.20 61.60 -3.34
N ASN A 576 -47.82 62.09 -2.26
CA ASN A 576 -47.22 63.08 -1.36
C ASN A 576 -46.26 62.49 -0.31
N ALA A 577 -46.05 61.17 -0.34
CA ALA A 577 -45.05 60.46 0.45
C ALA A 577 -44.51 59.29 -0.36
N TYR A 578 -43.21 59.04 -0.24
CA TYR A 578 -42.43 58.02 -0.94
C TYR A 578 -41.08 57.87 -0.23
N GLU A 579 -40.40 56.76 -0.45
CA GLU A 579 -39.02 56.58 0.02
C GLU A 579 -38.03 57.23 -0.94
N GLY A 580 -36.97 57.84 -0.40
CA GLY A 580 -35.87 58.42 -1.15
C GLY A 580 -36.22 59.70 -1.91
N SER A 581 -35.64 59.86 -3.09
CA SER A 581 -35.59 61.15 -3.81
C SER A 581 -36.85 61.47 -4.63
N GLY A 582 -37.78 60.54 -4.78
CA GLY A 582 -38.99 60.73 -5.57
C GLY A 582 -39.90 59.50 -5.55
N PRO A 583 -41.16 59.63 -5.99
CA PRO A 583 -42.08 58.51 -6.11
C PRO A 583 -41.67 57.57 -7.25
N ALA A 584 -42.13 56.33 -7.18
CA ALA A 584 -42.13 55.44 -8.33
C ALA A 584 -42.93 56.06 -9.49
N PRO A 585 -42.63 55.70 -10.76
CA PRO A 585 -43.26 56.34 -11.91
C PRO A 585 -44.80 56.23 -11.93
N THR A 586 -45.46 57.15 -12.65
CA THR A 586 -46.91 57.10 -12.88
C THR A 586 -47.31 55.80 -13.57
N LEU A 587 -48.31 55.13 -13.02
CA LEU A 587 -48.82 53.85 -13.51
C LEU A 587 -50.01 54.02 -14.46
N SER A 588 -50.50 52.92 -15.02
CA SER A 588 -51.69 52.94 -15.88
C SER A 588 -52.43 51.60 -15.85
N ASN A 589 -53.54 51.49 -16.57
CA ASN A 589 -54.28 50.24 -16.70
C ASN A 589 -53.44 49.08 -17.28
N ILE A 590 -52.30 49.37 -17.93
CA ILE A 590 -51.40 48.37 -18.53
C ILE A 590 -49.98 48.39 -17.96
N LYS A 591 -49.69 49.25 -16.96
CA LYS A 591 -48.36 49.35 -16.35
C LYS A 591 -48.43 49.23 -14.83
N SER A 592 -47.55 48.43 -14.26
CA SER A 592 -47.32 48.30 -12.81
C SER A 592 -45.99 48.90 -12.41
N ALA A 593 -45.84 49.30 -11.14
CA ALA A 593 -44.52 49.59 -10.57
C ALA A 593 -43.81 48.26 -10.34
N LEU A 594 -42.67 48.05 -11.00
CA LEU A 594 -41.82 46.86 -10.86
C LEU A 594 -40.52 47.23 -10.17
N ARG A 595 -40.26 46.62 -9.01
CA ARG A 595 -38.99 46.79 -8.30
C ARG A 595 -37.87 46.06 -9.06
N SER A 596 -36.73 46.71 -9.16
CA SER A 596 -35.53 46.24 -9.88
C SER A 596 -34.96 44.96 -9.27
N GLY A 597 -34.07 44.27 -10.00
CA GLY A 597 -33.49 43.01 -9.55
C GLY A 597 -34.52 41.91 -9.35
N ASN A 598 -35.58 41.89 -10.19
CA ASN A 598 -36.70 40.96 -10.06
C ASN A 598 -37.48 41.10 -8.74
N GLY A 599 -37.40 42.24 -8.04
CA GLY A 599 -38.01 42.44 -6.72
C GLY A 599 -36.99 42.50 -5.57
N ALA A 600 -35.71 42.20 -5.82
CA ALA A 600 -34.69 42.13 -4.78
C ALA A 600 -34.03 43.47 -4.43
N THR A 601 -34.00 44.43 -5.37
CA THR A 601 -33.27 45.69 -5.18
C THR A 601 -34.09 46.68 -4.36
N ASP A 602 -33.63 46.95 -3.15
CA ASP A 602 -34.28 47.87 -2.24
C ASP A 602 -33.24 48.76 -1.55
N THR A 603 -33.14 49.99 -2.04
CA THR A 603 -32.23 51.05 -1.58
C THR A 603 -32.95 52.09 -0.73
N ASN A 604 -34.22 51.84 -0.36
CA ASN A 604 -35.15 52.81 0.22
C ASN A 604 -35.31 54.07 -0.67
N ASN A 605 -35.34 53.89 -2.00
CA ASN A 605 -35.57 55.00 -2.93
C ASN A 605 -36.50 54.56 -4.06
N ASN A 606 -37.78 54.96 -3.99
CA ASN A 606 -38.80 54.49 -4.91
C ASN A 606 -38.51 54.89 -6.37
N ALA A 607 -37.97 56.10 -6.61
CA ALA A 607 -37.60 56.56 -7.95
C ALA A 607 -36.42 55.78 -8.55
N ALA A 608 -35.51 55.27 -7.72
CA ALA A 608 -34.36 54.47 -8.17
C ALA A 608 -34.72 52.99 -8.31
N ASP A 609 -35.55 52.47 -7.41
CA ASP A 609 -35.82 51.04 -7.30
C ASP A 609 -36.93 50.58 -8.25
N PHE A 610 -37.88 51.44 -8.62
CA PHE A 610 -39.04 51.07 -9.44
C PHE A 610 -39.03 51.64 -10.85
N SER A 611 -39.50 50.82 -11.79
CA SER A 611 -39.83 51.24 -13.17
C SER A 611 -41.29 50.91 -13.50
N ALA A 612 -41.92 51.69 -14.38
CA ALA A 612 -43.25 51.34 -14.91
C ALA A 612 -43.10 50.38 -16.10
N GLY A 613 -43.53 49.14 -15.92
CA GLY A 613 -43.44 48.10 -16.94
C GLY A 613 -44.70 47.24 -17.05
N THR A 614 -44.66 46.27 -17.96
CA THR A 614 -45.76 45.35 -18.21
C THR A 614 -46.14 44.59 -16.94
N VAL A 615 -47.45 44.50 -16.67
CA VAL A 615 -48.00 43.83 -15.48
C VAL A 615 -47.65 42.33 -15.51
N ASN A 616 -47.02 41.83 -14.45
CA ASN A 616 -46.42 40.48 -14.39
C ASN A 616 -46.48 39.88 -12.97
N PRO A 617 -47.67 39.49 -12.46
CA PRO A 617 -47.81 38.93 -11.12
C PRO A 617 -47.13 37.57 -10.96
N ARG A 618 -46.46 37.35 -9.83
CA ARG A 618 -45.76 36.11 -9.42
C ARG A 618 -46.20 35.70 -8.03
N ASN A 619 -46.09 34.41 -7.71
CA ASN A 619 -46.51 33.83 -6.44
C ASN A 619 -45.50 32.81 -5.89
#